data_AF-A0A1A8EET9-F1
#
_entry.id   AF-A0A1A8EET9-F1
#
_cell.length_a   1.000
_cell.length_b   1.000
_cell.length_c   1.000
_cell.angle_alpha   90.00
_cell.angle_beta   90.00
_cell.angle_gamma   90.00
#
_symmetry.space_group_name_H-M   'P 1'
#
loop_
_entity.id
_entity.type
_entity.pdbx_description
1 polymer ?
#
loop_
_entity_poly.entity_id
_entity_poly.type
_entity_poly.pdbx_seq_one_letter_code
_entity_poly.pdbx_strand_id
1 'polypeptide(L)' 'GHKWTHHNVTYRIVKFPNTLNVEDTRKAIGIAFTKWSDVSPLTFTEVVDSNATADISIGFYTFNHTDCWWSP' A
#
# COMPACT_ATOMS: atom_id res chain seq x y z
N GLY A 1 -20.12 -6.27 6.01
CA GLY A 1 -18.73 -6.77 6.08
C GLY A 1 -17.81 -5.78 5.40
N HIS A 2 -16.50 -5.88 5.61
CA HIS A 2 -15.51 -5.00 4.99
C HIS A 2 -15.04 -5.62 3.66
N LYS A 3 -15.45 -5.03 2.54
CA LYS A 3 -15.08 -5.45 1.19
C LYS A 3 -14.98 -4.21 0.30
N TRP A 4 -13.98 -4.15 -0.57
CA TRP A 4 -13.88 -3.13 -1.61
C TRP A 4 -15.08 -3.20 -2.57
N THR A 5 -15.69 -2.06 -2.87
CA THR A 5 -16.83 -1.93 -3.77
C THR A 5 -16.43 -1.88 -5.26
N HIS A 6 -15.14 -1.84 -5.52
CA HIS A 6 -14.49 -1.74 -6.82
C HIS A 6 -13.33 -2.73 -6.90
N HIS A 7 -12.96 -3.12 -8.11
CA HIS A 7 -11.92 -4.12 -8.33
C HIS A 7 -10.53 -3.50 -8.51
N ASN A 8 -10.44 -2.28 -9.04
CA ASN A 8 -9.17 -1.58 -9.15
C ASN A 8 -8.88 -0.83 -7.85
N VAL A 9 -8.03 -1.44 -7.02
CA VAL A 9 -7.59 -0.88 -5.75
C VAL A 9 -6.29 -0.12 -5.98
N THR A 10 -6.31 1.16 -5.64
CA THR A 10 -5.15 2.04 -5.77
C THR A 10 -4.33 2.02 -4.49
N TYR A 11 -3.00 2.03 -4.63
CA TYR A 11 -2.11 2.12 -3.49
C TYR A 11 -1.06 3.21 -3.69
N ARG A 12 -0.55 3.73 -2.59
CA ARG A 12 0.55 4.69 -2.59
C ARG A 12 1.53 4.38 -1.49
N ILE A 13 2.82 4.42 -1.83
CA ILE A 13 3.90 4.38 -0.85
C ILE A 13 4.19 5.82 -0.43
N VAL A 14 3.74 6.18 0.78
CA VAL A 14 3.89 7.54 1.33
C VAL A 14 5.27 7.77 1.94
N LYS A 15 5.94 6.70 2.40
CA LYS A 15 7.28 6.75 2.97
C LYS A 15 7.98 5.44 2.74
N PHE A 16 9.19 5.47 2.18
CA PHE A 16 10.01 4.28 1.88
C PHE A 16 10.81 3.81 3.10
N PRO A 17 11.16 2.51 3.17
CA PRO A 17 12.03 2.00 4.22
C PRO A 17 13.47 2.50 4.02
N ASN A 18 14.24 2.60 5.12
CA ASN A 18 15.67 2.94 5.05
C ASN A 18 16.56 1.72 4.75
N THR A 19 16.01 0.52 4.80
CA THR A 19 16.73 -0.76 4.65
C THR A 19 16.72 -1.31 3.24
N LEU A 20 15.90 -0.74 2.34
CA LEU A 20 15.74 -1.19 0.96
C LEU A 20 15.57 0.04 0.07
N ASN A 21 16.15 0.02 -1.14
CA ASN A 21 16.01 1.14 -2.05
C ASN A 21 14.56 1.26 -2.58
N VAL A 22 14.25 2.42 -3.17
CA VAL A 22 12.91 2.78 -3.66
C VAL A 22 12.40 1.80 -4.73
N GLU A 23 13.26 1.42 -5.67
CA GLU A 23 12.88 0.55 -6.79
C GLU A 23 12.56 -0.87 -6.30
N ASP A 24 13.43 -1.44 -5.48
CA ASP A 24 13.21 -2.76 -4.89
C ASP A 24 11.99 -2.77 -3.97
N THR A 25 11.72 -1.67 -3.26
CA THR A 25 10.49 -1.54 -2.47
C THR A 25 9.26 -1.59 -3.35
N ARG A 26 9.21 -0.79 -4.43
CA ARG A 26 8.09 -0.80 -5.39
C ARG A 26 7.89 -2.18 -6.00
N LYS A 27 8.99 -2.82 -6.42
CA LYS A 27 8.97 -4.16 -6.98
C LYS A 27 8.43 -5.19 -5.99
N ALA A 28 8.90 -5.16 -4.75
CA ALA A 28 8.44 -6.07 -3.71
C ALA A 28 6.93 -5.91 -3.43
N ILE A 29 6.45 -4.66 -3.32
CA ILE A 29 5.03 -4.37 -3.14
C ILE A 29 4.21 -4.81 -4.36
N GLY A 30 4.70 -4.56 -5.58
CA GLY A 30 4.05 -5.04 -6.81
C GLY A 30 3.90 -6.56 -6.85
N ILE A 31 4.97 -7.29 -6.52
CA ILE A 31 4.94 -8.77 -6.43
C ILE A 31 3.94 -9.23 -5.38
N ALA A 32 3.88 -8.57 -4.22
CA ALA A 32 2.94 -8.91 -3.16
C ALA A 32 1.48 -8.74 -3.63
N PHE A 33 1.18 -7.66 -4.36
CA PHE A 33 -0.16 -7.42 -4.91
C PHE A 33 -0.53 -8.40 -6.03
N THR A 34 0.43 -8.82 -6.86
CA THR A 34 0.18 -9.87 -7.87
C THR A 34 -0.36 -11.15 -7.24
N LYS A 35 0.09 -11.55 -6.05
CA LYS A 35 -0.42 -12.75 -5.35
C LYS A 35 -1.92 -12.71 -5.08
N TRP A 36 -2.48 -11.54 -4.86
CA TRP A 36 -3.91 -11.36 -4.66
C TRP A 36 -4.67 -11.24 -5.98
N SER A 37 -4.08 -10.59 -6.98
CA SER A 37 -4.64 -10.51 -8.33
C SER A 37 -4.71 -11.86 -9.05
N ASP A 38 -3.75 -12.76 -8.80
CA ASP A 38 -3.71 -14.09 -9.44
C ASP A 38 -4.95 -14.94 -9.12
N VAL A 39 -5.62 -14.67 -8.00
CA VAL A 39 -6.72 -15.49 -7.46
C VAL A 39 -8.00 -14.69 -7.21
N SER A 40 -8.07 -13.44 -7.66
CA SER A 40 -9.26 -12.59 -7.48
C SER A 40 -9.46 -11.64 -8.66
N PRO A 41 -10.65 -11.03 -8.79
CA PRO A 41 -10.85 -9.97 -9.78
C PRO A 41 -10.11 -8.67 -9.48
N LEU A 42 -9.38 -8.57 -8.35
CA LEU A 42 -8.74 -7.33 -7.92
C LEU A 42 -7.51 -7.01 -8.77
N THR A 43 -7.39 -5.75 -9.14
CA THR A 43 -6.17 -5.18 -9.74
C THR A 43 -5.60 -4.12 -8.81
N PHE A 44 -4.28 -3.96 -8.82
CA PHE A 44 -3.60 -2.99 -7.97
C PHE A 44 -2.81 -2.00 -8.80
N THR A 45 -2.99 -0.71 -8.54
CA THR A 45 -2.34 0.37 -9.28
C THR A 45 -1.62 1.32 -8.32
N GLU A 46 -0.31 1.52 -8.53
CA GLU A 46 0.43 2.55 -7.79
C GLU A 46 0.04 3.95 -8.28
N VAL A 47 -0.38 4.81 -7.37
CA VAL A 47 -0.59 6.24 -7.65
C VAL A 47 0.59 7.04 -7.12
N VAL A 48 1.36 7.63 -8.04
CA VAL A 48 2.57 8.41 -7.72
C VAL A 48 2.27 9.87 -7.39
N ASP A 49 1.13 10.39 -7.83
CA ASP A 49 0.71 11.76 -7.54
C ASP A 49 0.33 11.90 -6.06
N SER A 50 1.00 12.82 -5.36
CA SER A 50 0.73 13.12 -3.96
C SER A 50 -0.66 13.71 -3.72
N ASN A 51 -1.27 14.33 -4.75
CA ASN A 51 -2.59 14.94 -4.67
C ASN A 51 -3.73 13.95 -4.97
N ALA A 52 -3.42 12.77 -5.52
CA ALA A 52 -4.41 11.74 -5.78
C ALA A 52 -4.83 11.04 -4.48
N THR A 53 -6.10 10.63 -4.37
CA THR A 53 -6.54 9.73 -3.29
C THR A 53 -6.11 8.29 -3.63
N ALA A 54 -5.69 7.54 -2.61
CA ALA A 54 -5.32 6.13 -2.73
C ALA A 54 -6.14 5.31 -1.73
N ASP A 55 -6.59 4.12 -2.13
CA ASP A 55 -7.36 3.23 -1.25
C ASP A 55 -6.48 2.62 -0.15
N ILE A 56 -5.20 2.37 -0.46
CA ILE A 56 -4.21 1.84 0.47
C ILE A 56 -3.04 2.83 0.56
N SER A 57 -2.74 3.30 1.77
CA SER A 57 -1.52 4.07 2.04
C SER A 57 -0.51 3.21 2.79
N ILE A 58 0.69 3.08 2.23
CA ILE A 58 1.77 2.25 2.77
C ILE A 58 2.90 3.18 3.21
N GLY A 59 3.27 3.15 4.49
CA GLY A 59 4.37 3.95 5.00
C GLY A 59 5.24 3.14 5.95
N PHE A 60 6.56 3.31 5.81
CA PHE A 60 7.56 2.67 6.66
C PHE A 60 8.09 3.71 7.65
N TYR A 61 7.81 3.52 8.94
CA TYR A 61 8.18 4.44 9.99
C TYR A 61 9.02 3.74 11.06
N THR A 62 9.79 4.50 11.83
CA THR A 62 10.54 4.02 12.99
C THR A 62 9.90 4.58 14.27
N PHE A 63 9.99 3.84 15.36
CA PHE A 63 9.45 4.19 16.69
C PHE A 63 7.93 4.36 16.75
N ASN A 64 7.42 5.58 16.57
CA ASN A 64 5.99 5.89 16.69
C ASN A 64 5.44 6.24 15.31
N HIS A 65 4.41 5.54 14.88
CA HIS A 65 3.83 5.66 13.54
C HIS A 65 2.45 6.31 13.58
N THR A 66 2.05 6.87 14.73
CA THR A 66 0.80 7.63 15.00
C THR A 66 -0.51 6.87 14.76
N ASP A 67 -0.41 5.65 14.26
CA ASP A 67 -1.47 4.66 14.09
C ASP A 67 -1.55 3.67 15.27
N CYS A 68 -0.67 3.83 16.27
CA CYS A 68 -0.83 3.22 17.59
C CYS A 68 -2.17 3.72 18.14
N TRP A 69 -3.21 2.96 17.83
CA TRP A 69 -4.51 3.05 18.44
C TRP A 69 -4.29 3.23 19.93
N TRP A 70 -4.80 4.35 20.44
CA TRP A 70 -5.20 4.45 21.83
C TRP A 70 -6.14 3.27 22.08
N SER A 71 -5.60 2.14 22.54
CA SER A 71 -6.42 1.11 23.18
C SER A 71 -7.01 1.77 24.43
N PRO A 72 -8.33 1.88 24.57
CA PRO A 72 -8.92 1.99 25.90
C PRO A 72 -8.62 0.72 26.71
#